data_AF-A0A7X4Y3L1-F1
#
_entry.id   AF-A0A7X4Y3L1-F1
#
_cell.length_a   1.000
_cell.length_b   1.000
_cell.length_c   1.000
_cell.angle_alpha   90.00
_cell.angle_beta   90.00
_cell.angle_gamma   90.00
#
_symmetry.space_group_name_H-M   'P 1'
#
loop_
_entity.id
_entity.type
_entity.pdbx_description
1 polymer ?
#
loop_
_entity_poly.entity_id
_entity_poly.type
_entity_poly.pdbx_seq_one_letter_code
_entity_poly.pdbx_strand_id
1 'polypeptide(L)'
;MDLERKVRELFSEFVQLHFKKPVEADFRDLRSALLFSMFLEWFGLDNPLGIYLLDLYPELLSEFHLWHRTLGIEHSKLDFLPCC
;
A
#
# COMPACT_ATOMS: atom_id res chain seq x y z
N MET A 1 37.36 13.54 6.89
CA MET A 1 36.32 14.60 6.92
C MET A 1 35.63 14.80 5.56
N ASP A 2 36.24 15.46 4.56
CA ASP A 2 35.49 15.83 3.33
C ASP A 2 35.35 14.68 2.30
N LEU A 3 36.34 13.78 2.22
CA LEU A 3 36.29 12.59 1.36
C LEU A 3 35.27 11.56 1.87
N GLU A 4 35.23 11.31 3.18
CA GLU A 4 34.26 10.40 3.80
C GLU A 4 32.82 10.88 3.60
N ARG A 5 32.60 12.19 3.67
CA ARG A 5 31.31 12.81 3.37
C ARG A 5 30.91 12.59 1.91
N LYS A 6 31.81 12.87 0.96
CA LYS A 6 31.58 12.62 -0.48
C LYS A 6 31.29 11.16 -0.79
N VAL A 7 32.01 10.22 -0.17
CA VAL A 7 31.78 8.78 -0.36
C VAL A 7 30.40 8.37 0.18
N ARG A 8 29.98 8.90 1.34
CA ARG A 8 28.64 8.65 1.89
C ARG A 8 27.54 9.24 1.01
N GLU A 9 27.72 10.44 0.49
CA GLU A 9 26.77 11.09 -0.42
C GLU A 9 26.61 10.26 -1.71
N LEU A 10 27.72 9.87 -2.35
CA LEU A 10 27.72 9.00 -3.53
C LEU A 10 27.04 7.65 -3.28
N PHE A 11 27.31 7.03 -2.13
CA PHE A 11 26.69 5.75 -1.78
C PHE A 11 25.18 5.90 -1.54
N SER A 12 24.76 6.96 -0.84
CA SER A 12 23.34 7.26 -0.63
C SER A 12 22.62 7.49 -1.96
N GLU A 13 23.23 8.27 -2.85
CA GLU A 13 22.66 8.56 -4.16
C GLU A 13 22.57 7.29 -5.03
N PHE A 14 23.60 6.44 -5.01
CA PHE A 14 23.59 5.14 -5.68
C PHE A 14 22.47 4.23 -5.16
N VAL A 15 22.31 4.12 -3.84
CA VAL A 15 21.26 3.31 -3.23
C VAL A 15 19.88 3.84 -3.60
N GLN A 16 19.68 5.16 -3.54
CA GLN A 16 18.40 5.79 -3.91
C GLN A 16 18.08 5.56 -5.39
N LEU A 17 19.04 5.76 -6.30
CA LEU A 17 18.80 5.58 -7.74
C LEU A 17 18.49 4.13 -8.08
N HIS A 18 19.19 3.18 -7.46
CA HIS A 18 19.08 1.76 -7.80
C HIS A 18 17.87 1.08 -7.16
N PHE A 19 17.60 1.35 -5.88
CA PHE A 19 16.60 0.60 -5.11
C PHE A 19 15.26 1.31 -4.95
N LYS A 20 15.17 2.62 -5.18
CA LYS A 20 13.91 3.35 -4.96
C LYS A 20 12.74 2.79 -5.78
N LYS A 21 12.91 2.65 -7.10
CA LYS A 21 11.82 2.18 -7.98
C LYS A 21 11.39 0.74 -7.69
N PRO A 22 12.32 -0.24 -7.57
CA PRO A 22 11.94 -1.60 -7.19
C PRO A 22 11.21 -1.66 -5.84
N VAL A 23 11.73 -0.96 -4.83
CA VAL A 23 11.11 -0.92 -3.51
C VAL A 23 9.69 -0.33 -3.59
N GLU A 24 9.52 0.79 -4.30
CA GLU A 24 8.19 1.39 -4.52
C GLU A 24 7.22 0.45 -5.25
N ALA A 25 7.72 -0.37 -6.19
CA ALA A 25 6.92 -1.36 -6.88
C ALA A 25 6.50 -2.50 -5.93
N ASP A 26 7.43 -3.07 -5.18
CA ASP A 26 7.16 -4.13 -4.21
C ASP A 26 6.15 -3.67 -3.14
N PHE A 27 6.30 -2.44 -2.64
CA PHE A 27 5.35 -1.85 -1.69
C PHE A 27 3.95 -1.67 -2.30
N ARG A 28 3.86 -1.32 -3.58
CA ARG A 28 2.58 -1.18 -4.29
C ARG A 28 1.91 -2.54 -4.46
N ASP A 29 2.67 -3.57 -4.80
CA ASP A 29 2.16 -4.93 -4.99
C ASP A 29 1.67 -5.51 -3.65
N LEU A 30 2.45 -5.34 -2.58
CA LEU A 30 2.05 -5.73 -1.22
C LEU A 30 0.76 -5.02 -0.78
N ARG A 31 0.70 -3.69 -0.97
CA ARG A 31 -0.51 -2.91 -0.66
C ARG A 31 -1.73 -3.43 -1.41
N SER A 32 -1.58 -3.74 -2.70
CA SER A 32 -2.66 -4.26 -3.53
C SER A 32 -3.10 -5.66 -3.07
N ALA A 33 -2.17 -6.52 -2.67
CA ALA A 33 -2.48 -7.84 -2.12
C ALA A 33 -3.24 -7.76 -0.79
N LEU A 34 -2.88 -6.82 0.10
CA LEU A 34 -3.59 -6.60 1.36
C LEU A 34 -5.00 -6.07 1.12
N LEU A 35 -5.18 -5.09 0.23
CA LEU A 35 -6.50 -4.60 -0.17
C LEU A 35 -7.35 -5.73 -0.80
N PHE A 36 -6.74 -6.57 -1.64
CA PHE A 36 -7.41 -7.75 -2.20
C PHE A 36 -7.89 -8.72 -1.12
N SER A 37 -7.09 -8.96 -0.08
CA SER A 37 -7.51 -9.82 1.03
C SER A 37 -8.75 -9.27 1.75
N MET A 38 -8.86 -7.94 1.91
CA MET A 38 -10.05 -7.30 2.45
C MET A 38 -11.27 -7.55 1.55
N PHE A 39 -11.11 -7.46 0.22
CA PHE A 39 -12.20 -7.78 -0.71
C PHE A 39 -12.66 -9.24 -0.64
N LEU A 40 -11.76 -10.19 -0.40
CA LEU A 40 -12.16 -11.59 -0.22
C LEU A 40 -13.17 -11.73 0.93
N GLU A 41 -12.88 -11.12 2.07
CA GLU A 41 -13.82 -11.13 3.21
C GLU A 41 -15.14 -10.45 2.88
N TRP A 42 -15.09 -9.34 2.14
CA TRP A 42 -16.28 -8.61 1.70
C TRP A 42 -17.19 -9.42 0.78
N PHE A 43 -16.61 -10.18 -0.15
CA PHE A 43 -17.35 -11.09 -1.00
C PHE A 43 -17.73 -12.40 -0.31
N GLY A 44 -17.37 -12.57 0.97
CA GLY A 44 -17.61 -13.80 1.73
C GLY A 44 -16.79 -14.99 1.23
N LEU A 45 -15.68 -14.74 0.54
CA LEU A 45 -14.72 -15.75 0.10
C LEU A 45 -13.74 -16.07 1.23
N ASP A 46 -13.16 -17.27 1.18
CA ASP A 46 -12.15 -17.69 2.15
C ASP A 46 -10.93 -16.76 2.09
N ASN A 47 -10.67 -16.02 3.17
CA ASN A 47 -9.47 -15.20 3.32
C ASN A 47 -8.46 -15.88 4.26
N PRO A 48 -7.35 -16.45 3.75
CA PRO A 48 -6.33 -17.07 4.60
C PRO A 48 -5.61 -16.06 5.51
N LEU A 49 -5.62 -14.77 5.16
CA LEU A 49 -4.97 -13.71 5.91
C LEU A 49 -5.91 -13.01 6.91
N GLY A 50 -7.22 -13.28 6.87
CA GLY A 50 -8.20 -12.42 7.54
C GLY A 50 -7.97 -12.26 9.04
N ILE A 51 -7.80 -13.39 9.75
CA ILE A 51 -7.52 -13.39 11.20
C ILE A 51 -6.21 -12.65 11.53
N TYR A 52 -5.20 -12.75 10.67
CA TYR A 52 -3.89 -12.14 10.89
C TYR A 52 -3.87 -10.65 10.59
N LEU A 53 -4.83 -10.15 9.80
CA LEU A 53 -4.91 -8.76 9.38
C LEU A 53 -5.93 -7.94 10.17
N LEU A 54 -6.64 -8.54 11.14
CA LEU A 54 -7.66 -7.87 11.96
C LEU A 54 -7.17 -6.54 12.56
N ASP A 55 -5.93 -6.48 13.04
CA ASP A 55 -5.36 -5.26 13.63
C ASP A 55 -5.06 -4.18 12.57
N LEU A 56 -4.85 -4.59 11.32
CA LEU A 56 -4.53 -3.71 10.19
C LEU A 56 -5.78 -3.24 9.43
N TYR A 57 -6.96 -3.79 9.73
CA TYR A 57 -8.22 -3.43 9.08
C TYR A 57 -8.50 -1.92 9.04
N PRO A 58 -8.31 -1.15 10.15
CA PRO A 58 -8.54 0.29 10.13
C PRO A 58 -7.66 1.03 9.11
N GLU A 59 -6.41 0.60 8.96
CA GLU A 59 -5.47 1.16 7.99
C GLU A 59 -5.86 0.75 6.56
N LEU A 60 -6.23 -0.52 6.35
CA LEU A 60 -6.67 -1.02 5.05
C LEU A 60 -7.95 -0.35 4.55
N LEU A 61 -8.90 -0.03 5.43
CA LEU A 61 -10.09 0.75 5.09
C LEU A 61 -9.74 2.18 4.65
N SER A 62 -8.73 2.79 5.27
CA SER A 62 -8.25 4.12 4.88
C SER A 62 -7.56 4.08 3.50
N GLU A 63 -6.79 3.02 3.24
CA GLU A 63 -6.16 2.77 1.94
C GLU A 63 -7.16 2.47 0.83
N PHE A 64 -8.22 1.76 1.14
CA PHE A 64 -9.33 1.50 0.23
C PHE A 64 -9.98 2.82 -0.25
N HIS A 65 -10.15 3.79 0.66
CA HIS A 65 -10.66 5.13 0.31
C HIS A 65 -9.72 5.87 -0.65
N LEU A 66 -8.41 5.80 -0.41
CA LEU A 66 -7.42 6.40 -1.30
C LEU A 66 -7.46 5.74 -2.68
N TRP A 67 -7.55 4.41 -2.73
CA TRP A 67 -7.66 3.63 -3.96
C TRP A 67 -8.90 4.05 -4.78
N HIS A 68 -10.07 4.19 -4.16
CA HIS A 68 -11.26 4.70 -4.86
C HIS A 68 -11.04 6.07 -5.51
N ARG A 69 -10.34 6.99 -4.82
CA ARG A 69 -9.99 8.29 -5.41
C ARG A 69 -9.06 8.15 -6.61
N THR A 70 -8.12 7.21 -6.59
CA THR A 70 -7.24 6.96 -7.75
C THR A 70 -8.00 6.44 -8.99
N LEU A 71 -9.15 5.80 -8.79
CA LEU A 71 -10.04 5.34 -9.86
C LEU A 71 -11.02 6.41 -10.36
N GLY A 72 -11.01 7.61 -9.78
CA GLY A 72 -11.97 8.67 -10.13
C GLY A 72 -13.39 8.38 -9.64
N ILE A 73 -13.56 7.52 -8.63
CA ILE A 73 -14.85 7.26 -8.01
C ILE A 73 -15.09 8.34 -6.95
N GLU A 74 -16.02 9.26 -7.21
CA GLU A 74 -16.31 10.37 -6.30
C GLU A 74 -17.01 9.90 -5.02
N HIS A 75 -17.92 8.93 -5.12
CA HIS A 75 -18.63 8.31 -4.00
C HIS A 75 -18.83 6.81 -4.24
N SER A 76 -18.75 6.01 -3.17
CA SER A 76 -19.14 4.60 -3.23
C SER A 76 -20.64 4.48 -3.51
N LYS A 77 -21.00 3.59 -4.43
CA LYS A 77 -22.40 3.23 -4.69
C LYS A 77 -22.91 2.12 -3.77
N LEU A 78 -22.10 1.68 -2.81
CA LEU A 78 -22.46 0.65 -1.83
C LEU A 78 -23.02 1.33 -0.59
N ASP A 79 -24.31 1.15 -0.33
CA ASP A 79 -25.01 1.78 0.81
C ASP A 79 -24.41 1.42 2.18
N PHE A 80 -23.85 0.22 2.29
CA PHE A 80 -23.23 -0.30 3.51
C PHE A 80 -21.74 0.05 3.65
N LEU A 81 -21.15 0.64 2.60
CA LEU A 81 -19.79 1.14 2.62
C LEU A 81 -19.71 2.50 1.93
N PRO A 82 -20.19 3.56 2.58
CA PRO A 82 -20.00 4.91 2.08
C PRO A 82 -18.49 5.20 2.06
N CYS A 83 -17.93 5.28 0.86
CA CYS A 83 -16.61 5.86 0.62
C CYS A 83 -16.85 7.29 0.17
N CYS A 84 -16.21 8.24 0.86
CA CYS A 84 -16.55 9.67 0.90
C CYS A 84 -17.90 9.96 1.54
#